data_AF-A0A958TNU5-F1
#
_entry.id   AF-A0A958TNU5-F1
#
_cell.length_a   1.000
_cell.length_b   1.000
_cell.length_c   1.000
_cell.angle_alpha   90.00
_cell.angle_beta   90.00
_cell.angle_gamma   90.00
#
_symmetry.space_group_name_H-M   'P 1'
#
loop_
_entity.id
_entity.type
_entity.pdbx_description
1 polymer ?
#
loop_
_entity_poly.entity_id
_entity_poly.type
_entity_poly.pdbx_seq_one_letter_code
_entity_poly.pdbx_strand_id
1 'polypeptide(L)' 'MGEILLSRYDLFLKNKTHTHATTNLNAEELGERYGERVRSRMREMLNVIAFDSNSVDKRV' A
#
# COMPACT_ATOMS: atom_id res chain seq x y z
N MET A 1 -0.61 -7.25 9.63
CA MET A 1 -0.32 -6.35 8.49
C MET A 1 -0.72 -4.89 8.74
N GLY A 2 -1.93 -4.58 9.24
CA GLY A 2 -2.34 -3.20 9.52
C GLY A 2 -1.36 -2.40 10.40
N GLU A 3 -0.91 -2.97 11.52
CA GLU A 3 0.08 -2.32 12.41
C GLU A 3 1.43 -2.09 11.72
N ILE A 4 1.88 -3.03 10.88
CA ILE A 4 3.11 -2.88 10.10
C ILE A 4 2.97 -1.70 9.13
N LEU A 5 1.84 -1.58 8.43
CA LEU A 5 1.59 -0.45 7.53
C LEU A 5 1.59 0.90 8.25
N LEU A 6 1.03 0.95 9.47
CA LEU A 6 1.09 2.15 10.31
C LEU A 6 2.52 2.45 10.77
N SER A 7 3.28 1.44 11.19
CA SER A 7 4.69 1.62 11.57
C SER A 7 5.54 2.10 10.38
N ARG A 8 5.28 1.59 9.17
CA ARG A 8 5.92 2.08 7.93
C ARG A 8 5.57 3.54 7.65
N TYR A 9 4.33 3.94 7.89
CA TYR A 9 3.89 5.32 7.75
C TYR A 9 4.59 6.24 8.76
N ASP A 10 4.76 5.81 10.02
CA ASP A 10 5.49 6.60 11.03
C ASP A 10 6.95 6.82 10.62
N LEU A 11 7.59 5.81 10.02
CA LEU A 11 8.93 5.96 9.44
C LEU A 11 8.88 6.96 8.29
N PHE A 12 7.98 6.80 7.31
CA PHE A 12 7.81 7.75 6.22
C PHE A 12 7.69 9.21 6.71
N LEU A 13 6.93 9.48 7.78
CA LEU A 13 6.84 10.83 8.33
C LEU A 13 8.16 11.32 8.95
N LYS A 14 8.83 10.47 9.75
CA LYS A 14 10.03 10.84 10.50
C LYS A 14 11.27 11.00 9.64
N ASN A 15 11.46 10.11 8.67
CA ASN A 15 12.73 9.98 7.95
C ASN A 15 12.54 9.81 6.44
N LYS A 16 11.31 10.00 5.91
CA LYS A 16 11.00 9.88 4.48
C LYS A 16 11.37 8.52 3.89
N THR A 17 11.40 7.46 4.72
CA THR A 17 11.71 6.12 4.22
C THR A 17 10.63 5.67 3.25
N HIS A 18 11.01 5.47 1.98
CA HIS A 18 10.11 4.93 0.98
C HIS A 18 9.74 3.47 1.27
N THR A 19 8.48 3.15 1.05
CA THR A 19 7.94 1.79 1.22
C THR A 19 7.42 1.32 -0.13
N HIS A 20 7.77 0.09 -0.51
CA HIS A 20 7.25 -0.58 -1.69
C HIS A 20 6.53 -1.85 -1.23
N ALA A 21 5.35 -2.11 -1.78
CA ALA A 21 4.53 -3.27 -1.43
C ALA A 21 3.70 -3.71 -2.63
N THR A 22 3.41 -5.01 -2.67
CA THR A 22 2.49 -5.63 -3.63
C THR A 22 1.37 -6.32 -2.87
N THR A 23 0.16 -6.25 -3.40
CA THR A 23 -1.02 -6.87 -2.78
C THR A 23 -2.02 -7.25 -3.87
N ASN A 24 -2.79 -8.30 -3.62
CA ASN A 24 -3.92 -8.69 -4.47
C ASN A 24 -5.21 -7.94 -4.08
N LEU A 25 -5.12 -6.99 -3.14
CA LEU A 25 -6.25 -6.20 -2.65
C LEU A 25 -6.25 -4.81 -3.28
N ASN A 26 -7.41 -4.34 -3.68
CA ASN A 26 -7.61 -2.96 -4.10
C ASN A 26 -7.72 -2.01 -2.88
N ALA A 27 -7.84 -0.70 -3.14
CA ALA A 27 -7.86 0.31 -2.08
C ALA A 27 -9.08 0.23 -1.15
N GLU A 28 -10.22 -0.24 -1.64
CA GLU A 28 -11.45 -0.43 -0.86
C GLU A 28 -11.33 -1.67 0.04
N GLU A 29 -10.92 -2.80 -0.53
CA GLU A 29 -10.69 -4.05 0.22
C GLU A 29 -9.62 -3.88 1.32
N LEU A 30 -8.61 -3.04 1.08
CA LEU A 30 -7.63 -2.65 2.11
C LEU A 30 -8.28 -1.88 3.27
N GLY A 31 -9.22 -0.98 2.97
CA GLY A 31 -9.98 -0.23 3.97
C GLY A 31 -10.90 -1.12 4.78
N GLU A 32 -11.62 -2.03 4.12
CA GLU A 32 -12.49 -3.00 4.80
C GLU A 32 -11.70 -3.95 5.69
N ARG A 33 -10.54 -4.43 5.22
CA ARG A 33 -9.73 -5.41 5.94
C ARG A 33 -8.88 -4.83 7.07
N TYR A 34 -8.27 -3.66 6.86
CA TYR A 34 -7.29 -3.09 7.80
C TYR A 34 -7.73 -1.75 8.41
N GLY A 35 -8.90 -1.26 8.04
CA GLY A 35 -9.49 -0.02 8.53
C GLY A 35 -9.18 1.20 7.66
N GLU A 36 -10.13 2.14 7.65
CA GLU A 36 -10.04 3.39 6.88
C GLU A 36 -8.79 4.21 7.19
N ARG A 37 -8.31 4.17 8.44
CA ARG A 37 -7.06 4.84 8.82
C ARG A 37 -5.87 4.29 8.05
N VAL A 38 -5.75 2.97 7.91
CA VAL A 38 -4.64 2.34 7.17
C VAL A 38 -4.72 2.72 5.70
N ARG A 39 -5.91 2.62 5.09
CA ARG A 39 -6.15 3.04 3.70
C ARG A 39 -5.75 4.50 3.47
N SER A 40 -6.15 5.42 4.34
CA SER A 40 -5.79 6.83 4.25
C SER A 40 -4.27 7.05 4.30
N ARG A 41 -3.56 6.38 5.21
CA ARG A 41 -2.09 6.47 5.31
C ARG A 41 -1.37 5.89 4.11
N MET A 42 -1.89 4.78 3.55
CA MET A 42 -1.34 4.20 2.33
C MET A 42 -1.50 5.16 1.14
N ARG A 43 -2.62 5.88 1.00
CA ARG A 43 -2.80 6.90 -0.06
C ARG A 43 -1.82 8.06 0.05
N GLU A 44 -1.37 8.39 1.26
CA GLU A 44 -0.39 9.45 1.50
C GLU A 44 1.06 8.98 1.25
N MET A 45 1.36 7.73 1.58
CA MET A 45 2.72 7.17 1.51
C MET A 45 3.06 6.51 0.17
N LEU A 46 2.07 6.05 -0.60
CA LEU A 46 2.28 5.21 -1.77
C LEU A 46 1.62 5.79 -3.02
N ASN A 47 2.27 5.57 -4.16
CA ASN A 47 1.63 5.64 -5.46
C ASN A 47 1.04 4.27 -5.81
N VAL A 48 -0.27 4.24 -6.09
CA VAL A 48 -0.95 2.99 -6.46
C VAL A 48 -0.77 2.74 -7.95
N ILE A 49 -0.19 1.59 -8.27
CA ILE A 49 -0.09 1.08 -9.64
C ILE A 49 -0.91 -0.21 -9.69
N ALA A 50 -1.93 -0.24 -10.54
CA ALA A 50 -2.76 -1.41 -10.77
C ALA A 50 -2.40 -2.04 -12.10
N PHE A 51 -2.39 -3.37 -12.14
CA PHE A 51 -2.20 -4.15 -13.35
C PHE A 51 -3.46 -4.96 -13.62
N ASP A 52 -3.82 -5.11 -14.90
CA ASP A 52 -4.88 -6.03 -15.29
C ASP A 52 -4.47 -7.47 -14.95
N SER A 53 -5.44 -8.31 -14.59
CA SER A 53 -5.21 -9.73 -14.29
C SER A 53 -4.55 -10.52 -15.43
N ASN A 54 -4.69 -10.07 -16.68
CA ASN A 54 -4.07 -10.66 -17.86
C ASN A 54 -2.73 -9.99 -18.23
N SER A 55 -2.19 -9.13 -17.37
CA SER A 55 -0.91 -8.48 -17.62
C SER A 55 0.22 -9.51 -17.67
N VAL A 56 0.94 -9.56 -18.79
CA VAL A 56 2.17 -10.34 -18.92
C VAL A 56 3.24 -9.88 -17.92
N ASP A 57 4.12 -10.79 -17.52
CA ASP A 57 5.27 -10.48 -16.65
C ASP A 57 6.05 -9.28 -17.22
N LYS A 58 6.43 -8.34 -16.36
CA LYS A 58 7.10 -7.09 -16.76
C LYS A 58 8.63 -7.19 -16.72
N ARG A 59 9.17 -8.37 -16.40
CA ARG A 59 10.60 -8.67 -16.37
C ARG A 59 11.08 -9.40 -17.62
N VAL A 60 10.16 -9.79 -18.51
CA VAL A 60 10.48 -10.39 -19.84
C VAL A 60 10.74 -9.33 -20.88
#